data_AF-A0A848Z746-F1
#
_entry.id   AF-A0A848Z746-F1
#
_cell.length_a   1.000
_cell.length_b   1.000
_cell.length_c   1.000
_cell.angle_alpha   90.00
_cell.angle_beta   90.00
_cell.angle_gamma   90.00
#
_symmetry.space_group_name_H-M   'P 1'
#
loop_
_entity.id
_entity.type
_entity.pdbx_description
1 polymer ?
#
loop_
_entity_poly.entity_id
_entity_poly.type
_entity_poly.pdbx_seq_one_letter_code
_entity_poly.pdbx_strand_id
1 'polypeptide(L)'
;MIDGVWYRRYRADGFLARGLGRYWYEGGQLHFRRFLIKTPVVIPLDSVIRVDLKAWHAGRWALQRRIVVLVWRKGMLELHSGFVFSNARREIDAALATLEAEIAAAKSSG
;
A
#
# COMPACT_ATOMS: atom_id res chain seq x y z
N MET A 1 6.34 -6.98 -3.78
CA MET A 1 7.44 -7.88 -4.22
C MET A 1 7.85 -7.36 -5.58
N ILE A 2 9.09 -6.93 -5.78
CA ILE A 2 9.50 -6.25 -7.04
C ILE A 2 10.74 -6.96 -7.52
N ASP A 3 10.59 -7.63 -8.66
CA ASP A 3 11.64 -8.18 -9.51
C ASP A 3 12.83 -8.85 -8.81
N GLY A 4 12.56 -9.70 -7.81
CA GLY A 4 13.52 -10.70 -7.35
C GLY A 4 14.86 -10.20 -6.77
N VAL A 5 15.11 -8.89 -6.65
CA VAL A 5 16.41 -8.37 -6.20
C VAL A 5 16.25 -7.46 -4.99
N TRP A 6 16.51 -8.03 -3.81
CA TRP A 6 16.49 -7.36 -2.52
C TRP A 6 17.90 -6.81 -2.20
N TYR A 7 18.00 -5.60 -1.64
CA TYR A 7 18.23 -5.46 -0.20
C TYR A 7 19.02 -4.22 0.24
N ARG A 8 20.00 -3.72 -0.52
CA ARG A 8 21.08 -2.95 0.11
C ARG A 8 20.90 -1.41 0.18
N ARG A 9 20.12 -0.78 -0.70
CA ARG A 9 19.95 0.70 -0.71
C ARG A 9 18.66 1.23 -0.05
N TYR A 10 17.68 0.37 0.23
CA TYR A 10 16.31 0.78 0.58
C TYR A 10 15.99 0.89 2.08
N ARG A 11 16.99 0.70 2.97
CA ARG A 11 16.80 0.86 4.42
C ARG A 11 16.57 2.33 4.86
N ALA A 12 16.92 3.31 4.02
CA ALA A 12 16.89 4.73 4.38
C ALA A 12 15.46 5.28 4.61
N ASP A 13 14.46 4.79 3.86
CA ASP A 13 13.13 5.42 3.82
C ASP A 13 12.03 4.60 4.54
N GLY A 14 12.36 3.52 5.25
CA GLY A 14 11.37 2.74 6.02
C GLY A 14 10.31 1.98 5.21
N PHE A 15 10.44 1.92 3.87
CA PHE A 15 9.55 1.18 2.95
C PHE A 15 9.67 -0.35 3.04
N LEU A 16 10.67 -0.88 3.77
CA LEU A 16 10.87 -2.32 3.98
C LEU A 16 10.31 -2.85 5.31
N ALA A 17 9.74 -1.99 6.15
CA ALA A 17 9.27 -2.38 7.47
C ALA A 17 7.79 -2.81 7.45
N ARG A 18 7.54 -4.03 7.93
CA ARG A 18 6.19 -4.57 8.17
C ARG A 18 5.71 -4.16 9.55
N GLY A 19 4.41 -3.98 9.76
CA GLY A 19 3.85 -3.70 11.08
C GLY A 19 2.38 -3.31 11.04
N LEU A 20 1.73 -3.37 12.20
CA LEU A 20 0.39 -2.82 12.40
C LEU A 20 0.46 -1.30 12.48
N GLY A 21 -0.57 -0.64 11.97
CA GLY A 21 -0.62 0.80 11.90
C GLY A 21 -2.01 1.32 11.54
N ARG A 22 -2.09 2.64 11.40
CA ARG A 22 -3.25 3.35 10.88
C ARG A 22 -2.90 3.95 9.54
N TYR A 23 -3.90 4.02 8.66
CA TYR A 23 -3.79 4.75 7.41
C TYR A 23 -4.85 5.84 7.33
N TRP A 24 -4.61 6.84 6.51
CA TRP A 24 -5.56 7.89 6.16
C TRP A 24 -5.21 8.46 4.78
N TYR A 25 -6.17 9.13 4.15
CA TYR A 25 -5.97 9.85 2.90
C TYR A 25 -5.91 11.34 3.19
N GLU A 26 -4.96 12.04 2.58
CA GLU A 26 -4.81 13.49 2.73
C GLU A 26 -4.09 14.04 1.49
N GLY A 27 -4.63 15.11 0.89
CA GLY A 27 -3.98 15.80 -0.23
C GLY A 27 -3.63 14.91 -1.44
N GLY A 28 -4.45 13.92 -1.77
CA GLY A 28 -4.17 12.97 -2.87
C GLY A 28 -3.08 11.94 -2.53
N GLN A 29 -2.77 11.76 -1.25
CA GLN A 29 -1.76 10.81 -0.77
C GLN A 29 -2.38 9.83 0.22
N LEU A 30 -1.93 8.58 0.17
CA LEU A 30 -2.18 7.60 1.22
C LEU A 30 -1.03 7.64 2.23
N HIS A 31 -1.37 7.92 3.47
CA HIS A 31 -0.45 7.90 4.60
C HIS A 31 -0.63 6.61 5.38
N PHE A 32 0.47 5.95 5.75
CA PHE A 32 0.46 4.80 6.63
C PHE A 32 1.45 4.96 7.77
N ARG A 33 0.94 5.10 9.00
CA ARG A 33 1.76 5.21 10.21
C ARG A 33 1.69 3.94 11.04
N ARG A 34 2.84 3.30 11.23
CA ARG A 34 2.99 2.17 12.15
C ARG A 34 2.88 2.64 13.60
N PHE A 35 2.31 1.84 14.49
CA PHE A 35 2.06 2.29 15.88
C PHE A 35 3.31 2.73 16.65
N LEU A 36 4.47 2.14 16.36
CA LEU A 36 5.74 2.43 17.04
C LEU A 36 6.66 3.38 16.24
N ILE A 37 6.21 3.89 15.09
CA ILE A 37 7.01 4.78 14.24
C ILE A 37 6.26 6.09 14.03
N LYS A 38 6.90 7.22 14.37
CA LYS A 38 6.29 8.55 14.25
C LYS A 38 6.08 8.98 12.80
N THR A 39 7.02 8.62 11.91
CA THR A 39 6.99 9.02 10.50
C THR A 39 6.09 8.08 9.69
N PRO A 40 5.03 8.58 9.05
CA PRO A 40 4.23 7.78 8.13
C PRO A 40 4.99 7.49 6.84
N VAL A 41 4.69 6.34 6.25
CA VAL A 41 4.98 6.05 4.85
C VAL A 41 3.94 6.80 4.01
N VAL A 42 4.38 7.56 3.01
CA VAL A 42 3.50 8.34 2.13
C VAL A 42 3.55 7.75 0.73
N ILE A 43 2.37 7.50 0.16
CA ILE A 43 2.20 6.97 -1.20
C ILE A 43 1.34 7.97 -1.98
N PRO A 44 1.92 8.70 -2.96
CA PRO A 44 1.15 9.56 -3.86
C PRO A 44 0.18 8.72 -4.70
N LEU A 45 -1.12 9.04 -4.68
CA LEU A 45 -2.14 8.20 -5.33
C LEU A 45 -2.15 8.36 -6.85
N ASP A 46 -1.76 9.52 -7.35
CA ASP A 46 -1.49 9.80 -8.76
C ASP A 46 -0.42 8.86 -9.35
N SER A 47 0.56 8.48 -8.53
CA SER A 47 1.65 7.58 -8.90
C SER A 47 1.26 6.09 -8.91
N VAL A 48 0.04 5.74 -8.48
CA VAL A 48 -0.44 4.36 -8.45
C VAL A 48 -0.73 3.87 -9.86
N ILE A 49 0.00 2.84 -10.28
CA ILE A 49 -0.12 2.20 -11.58
C ILE A 49 -1.33 1.26 -11.57
N ARG A 50 -1.43 0.40 -10.54
CA ARG A 50 -2.50 -0.59 -10.40
C ARG A 50 -2.67 -1.05 -8.94
N VAL A 51 -3.82 -1.62 -8.66
CA VAL A 51 -4.15 -2.28 -7.39
C VAL A 51 -4.33 -3.77 -7.65
N ASP A 52 -3.51 -4.60 -7.02
CA ASP A 52 -3.64 -6.06 -7.09
C ASP A 52 -4.32 -6.60 -5.82
N LEU A 53 -5.20 -7.58 -5.99
CA LEU A 53 -5.69 -8.41 -4.87
C LEU A 53 -4.97 -9.75 -4.89
N LYS A 54 -4.17 -10.02 -3.86
CA LYS A 54 -3.40 -11.27 -3.75
C LYS A 54 -3.83 -12.07 -2.53
N ALA A 55 -3.98 -13.39 -2.72
CA ALA A 55 -4.12 -14.34 -1.60
C ALA A 55 -2.75 -14.66 -0.95
N TRP A 56 -1.65 -14.29 -1.62
CA TRP A 56 -0.28 -14.54 -1.20
C TRP A 56 0.58 -13.29 -1.42
N HIS A 57 1.22 -12.79 -0.37
CA HIS A 57 2.24 -11.75 -0.49
C HIS A 57 3.28 -11.91 0.62
N ALA A 58 4.57 -11.88 0.23
CA ALA A 58 5.71 -11.85 1.15
C ALA A 58 5.78 -12.99 2.20
N GLY A 59 5.43 -14.21 1.78
CA GLY A 59 5.52 -15.44 2.60
C GLY A 59 4.34 -15.68 3.55
N ARG A 60 3.26 -14.89 3.46
CA ARG A 60 2.00 -15.19 4.16
C ARG A 60 0.96 -15.74 3.19
N TRP A 61 0.45 -16.92 3.50
CA TRP A 61 -0.82 -17.40 2.97
C TRP A 61 -1.93 -16.83 3.84
N ALA A 62 -2.74 -15.97 3.27
CA ALA A 62 -3.82 -15.32 3.98
C ALA A 62 -5.07 -16.19 3.80
N LEU A 63 -5.30 -17.13 4.73
CA LEU A 63 -6.47 -18.01 4.75
C LEU A 63 -7.74 -17.13 4.67
N GLN A 64 -8.34 -17.05 3.48
CA GLN A 64 -9.50 -16.21 3.12
C GLN A 64 -9.34 -14.69 3.22
N ARG A 65 -8.18 -14.14 3.61
CA ARG A 65 -7.98 -12.68 3.69
C ARG A 65 -7.29 -12.17 2.42
N ARG A 66 -7.85 -11.14 1.79
CA ARG A 66 -7.27 -10.52 0.60
C ARG A 66 -6.18 -9.53 1.02
N ILE A 67 -5.01 -9.63 0.42
CA ILE A 67 -3.94 -8.64 0.56
C ILE A 67 -4.13 -7.65 -0.58
N VAL A 68 -4.39 -6.39 -0.23
CA VAL A 68 -4.46 -5.29 -1.20
C VAL A 68 -3.03 -4.82 -1.43
N VAL A 69 -2.55 -4.90 -2.68
CA VAL A 69 -1.20 -4.47 -3.03
C VAL A 69 -1.29 -3.29 -3.99
N LEU A 70 -0.80 -2.13 -3.53
CA LEU A 70 -0.60 -0.97 -4.38
C LEU A 70 0.72 -1.11 -5.13
N VAL A 71 0.64 -1.08 -6.46
CA VAL A 71 1.80 -0.96 -7.35
C VAL A 71 1.88 0.48 -7.81
N TRP A 72 2.95 1.19 -7.45
CA TRP A 72 3.10 2.62 -7.67
C TRP A 72 4.53 2.98 -8.07
N ARG A 73 4.74 4.18 -8.61
CA ARG A 73 6.05 4.61 -9.12
C ARG A 73 6.66 5.72 -8.28
N LYS A 74 7.96 5.61 -7.94
CA LYS A 74 8.76 6.70 -7.37
C LYS A 74 10.00 6.92 -8.24
N GLY A 75 9.98 7.95 -9.08
CA GLY A 75 11.01 8.15 -10.10
C GLY A 75 11.01 7.00 -11.12
N MET A 76 12.14 6.30 -11.27
CA MET A 76 12.24 5.12 -12.16
C MET A 76 11.87 3.80 -11.48
N LEU A 77 11.51 3.83 -10.19
CA LEU A 77 11.26 2.62 -9.41
C LEU A 77 9.79 2.28 -9.40
N GLU A 78 9.44 1.04 -9.75
CA GLU A 78 8.18 0.44 -9.35
C GLU A 78 8.29 0.05 -7.86
N LEU A 79 7.26 0.34 -7.06
CA LEU A 79 7.14 0.09 -5.62
C LEU A 79 5.84 -0.67 -5.33
N HIS A 80 5.87 -1.59 -4.36
CA HIS A 80 4.77 -2.50 -4.05
C HIS A 80 4.49 -2.44 -2.55
N SER A 81 3.37 -1.82 -2.18
CA SER A 81 2.93 -1.67 -0.80
C SER A 81 1.71 -2.55 -0.52
N GLY A 82 1.88 -3.56 0.32
CA GLY A 82 0.82 -4.52 0.66
C GLY A 82 0.15 -4.21 2.00
N PHE A 83 -1.18 -4.20 2.01
CA PHE A 83 -2.03 -3.97 3.17
C PHE A 83 -2.89 -5.19 3.46
N VAL A 84 -2.96 -5.55 4.74
CA VAL A 84 -3.85 -6.61 5.24
C VAL A 84 -4.76 -5.98 6.26
N PHE A 85 -6.06 -6.05 6.00
CA PHE A 85 -7.08 -5.54 6.91
C PHE A 85 -7.45 -6.64 7.91
N SER A 86 -7.72 -6.25 9.15
CA SER A 86 -8.04 -7.17 10.25
C SER A 86 -9.46 -7.75 10.16
N ASN A 87 -10.35 -7.11 9.39
CA ASN A 87 -11.79 -7.26 9.54
C ASN A 87 -12.45 -8.09 8.42
N ALA A 88 -13.76 -8.32 8.59
CA ALA A 88 -14.57 -9.17 7.72
C ALA A 88 -14.56 -8.71 6.26
N ARG A 89 -14.80 -9.64 5.33
CA ARG A 89 -14.72 -9.44 3.87
C ARG A 89 -15.41 -8.16 3.36
N ARG A 90 -16.58 -7.81 3.91
CA ARG A 90 -17.32 -6.58 3.57
C ARG A 90 -16.53 -5.29 3.82
N GLU A 91 -15.75 -5.24 4.88
CA GLU A 91 -14.94 -4.05 5.19
C GLU A 91 -13.73 -3.92 4.26
N ILE A 92 -13.20 -5.05 3.79
CA ILE A 92 -12.15 -5.05 2.76
C ILE A 92 -12.70 -4.49 1.45
N ASP A 93 -13.87 -4.95 1.04
CA ASP A 93 -14.49 -4.50 -0.20
C ASP A 93 -14.84 -2.99 -0.12
N ALA A 94 -15.33 -2.51 1.03
CA ALA A 94 -15.57 -1.08 1.26
C ALA A 94 -14.27 -0.25 1.25
N ALA A 95 -13.22 -0.72 1.93
CA ALA A 95 -11.92 -0.05 1.94
C ALA A 95 -11.28 -0.01 0.55
N LEU A 96 -11.47 -1.06 -0.27
CA LEU A 96 -11.02 -1.10 -1.64
C LEU A 96 -11.77 -0.09 -2.51
N ALA A 97 -13.11 -0.03 -2.39
CA ALA A 97 -13.92 0.94 -3.12
C ALA A 97 -13.53 2.39 -2.79
N THR A 98 -13.28 2.70 -1.51
CA THR A 98 -12.77 4.01 -1.11
C THR A 98 -11.38 4.28 -1.71
N LEU A 99 -10.46 3.32 -1.65
CA LEU A 99 -9.12 3.46 -2.22
C LEU A 99 -9.17 3.73 -3.73
N GLU A 100 -10.00 3.00 -4.46
CA GLU A 100 -10.17 3.19 -5.91
C GLU A 100 -10.74 4.57 -6.24
N ALA A 101 -11.72 5.05 -5.46
CA ALA A 101 -12.28 6.39 -5.61
C ALA A 101 -11.23 7.50 -5.35
N GLU A 102 -10.42 7.36 -4.31
CA GLU A 102 -9.34 8.30 -3.98
C GLU A 102 -8.26 8.32 -5.07
N ILE A 103 -7.89 7.15 -5.62
CA ILE A 103 -6.95 7.07 -6.76
C ILE A 103 -7.53 7.76 -7.98
N ALA A 104 -8.81 7.54 -8.29
CA ALA A 104 -9.46 8.19 -9.42
C ALA A 104 -9.48 9.72 -9.25
N ALA A 105 -9.87 10.21 -8.06
CA ALA A 105 -9.90 11.63 -7.75
C ALA A 105 -8.51 12.29 -7.85
N ALA A 106 -7.47 11.63 -7.34
CA ALA A 106 -6.10 12.13 -7.43
C ALA A 106 -5.60 12.23 -8.88
N LYS A 107 -5.95 11.26 -9.73
CA LYS A 107 -5.58 11.25 -11.16
C LYS A 107 -6.35 12.27 -11.99
N SER A 108 -7.52 12.70 -11.56
CA SER A 108 -8.28 13.76 -12.24
C SER A 108 -7.83 15.17 -11.86
N SER A 109 -6.96 15.32 -10.86
CA SER A 109 -6.53 16.61 -10.30
C SER A 109 -5.10 17.02 -10.70
N GLY A 110 -4.37 16.17 -11.44
CA GLY A 110 -3.00 16.40 -11.91
C GLY A 110 -2.90 16.33 -13.42
#